data_AF-A0A2R6G5Y1-F1
#
_entry.id   AF-A0A2R6G5Y1-F1
#
_cell.length_a   1.000
_cell.length_b   1.000
_cell.length_c   1.000
_cell.angle_alpha   90.00
_cell.angle_beta   90.00
_cell.angle_gamma   90.00
#
_symmetry.space_group_name_H-M   'P 1'
#
loop_
_entity.id
_entity.type
_entity.pdbx_description
1 polymer ?
#
loop_
_entity_poly.entity_id
_entity_poly.type
_entity_poly.pdbx_seq_one_letter_code
_entity_poly.pdbx_strand_id
1 'polypeptide(L)'
;MAERYSTFQPHGTAWLLQRVTGAFLVLVLAFHFFLLHFVHHPADIEFAGTQARMSQVSYFATMWLFLVTATFHGVNGVYAALINQGLTGTRKRVVRWVLILAGAALIVQGTRTALVMAGV
;
A
#
# COMPACT_ATOMS: atom_id res chain seq x y z
N MET A 1 -2.46 1.98 -35.84
CA MET A 1 -2.41 2.55 -34.49
C MET A 1 -2.96 1.52 -33.52
N ALA A 2 -2.17 1.00 -32.59
CA ALA A 2 -2.70 0.14 -31.54
C ALA A 2 -3.55 1.01 -30.59
N GLU A 3 -4.83 0.70 -30.47
CA GLU A 3 -5.68 1.31 -29.44
C GLU A 3 -5.03 1.09 -28.08
N ARG A 4 -4.60 2.17 -27.42
CA ARG A 4 -4.08 2.07 -26.05
C ARG A 4 -5.26 1.87 -25.10
N TYR A 5 -5.58 0.62 -24.78
CA TYR A 5 -6.48 0.28 -23.68
C TYR A 5 -5.80 0.60 -22.34
N SER A 6 -5.81 1.88 -21.94
CA SER A 6 -5.40 2.30 -20.60
C SER A 6 -6.57 2.22 -19.64
N THR A 7 -6.41 1.53 -18.51
CA THR A 7 -7.38 1.59 -17.39
C THR A 7 -7.37 2.93 -16.67
N PHE A 8 -6.34 3.75 -16.90
CA PHE A 8 -6.29 5.14 -16.48
C PHE A 8 -6.90 6.01 -17.56
N GLN A 9 -8.23 6.03 -17.65
CA GLN A 9 -8.88 7.14 -18.34
C GLN A 9 -8.57 8.43 -17.57
N PRO A 10 -8.16 9.51 -18.26
CA PRO A 10 -8.08 10.81 -17.62
C PRO A 10 -9.43 11.10 -16.94
N HIS A 11 -9.40 11.57 -15.68
CA HIS A 11 -10.58 11.92 -14.87
C HIS A 11 -11.33 10.79 -14.11
N GLY A 12 -10.85 9.54 -14.10
CA GLY A 12 -11.46 8.47 -13.28
C GLY A 12 -11.05 8.48 -11.80
N THR A 13 -11.92 8.02 -10.88
CA THR A 13 -11.61 7.91 -9.43
C THR A 13 -10.36 7.09 -9.14
N ALA A 14 -10.15 5.97 -9.85
CA ALA A 14 -8.95 5.14 -9.70
C ALA A 14 -7.67 5.87 -10.12
N TRP A 15 -7.74 6.77 -11.11
CA TRP A 15 -6.61 7.62 -11.49
C TRP A 15 -6.31 8.65 -10.39
N LEU A 16 -7.34 9.33 -9.87
CA LEU A 16 -7.18 10.32 -8.81
C LEU A 16 -6.56 9.68 -7.56
N LEU A 17 -7.13 8.56 -7.10
CA LEU A 17 -6.63 7.82 -5.94
C LEU A 17 -5.20 7.34 -6.12
N GLN A 18 -4.79 6.91 -7.32
CA GLN A 18 -3.39 6.52 -7.59
C GLN A 18 -2.42 7.69 -7.39
N ARG A 19 -2.83 8.93 -7.72
CA ARG A 19 -1.99 10.13 -7.66
C ARG A 19 -1.89 10.65 -6.24
N VAL A 20 -3.03 10.73 -5.55
CA VAL A 20 -3.10 11.13 -4.14
C VAL A 20 -2.32 10.15 -3.27
N THR A 21 -2.53 8.84 -3.44
CA THR A 21 -1.76 7.83 -2.70
C THR A 21 -0.28 7.88 -3.06
N GLY A 22 0.09 8.06 -4.33
CA GLY A 22 1.50 8.20 -4.73
C GLY A 22 2.20 9.38 -4.06
N ALA A 23 1.57 10.56 -4.04
CA ALA A 23 2.11 11.73 -3.37
C ALA A 23 2.27 11.52 -1.86
N PHE A 24 1.26 10.95 -1.20
CA PHE A 24 1.32 10.58 0.21
C PHE A 24 2.47 9.59 0.49
N LEU A 25 2.59 8.55 -0.35
CA LEU A 25 3.58 7.49 -0.18
C LEU A 25 5.02 8.00 -0.31
N VAL A 26 5.30 8.99 -1.18
CA VAL A 26 6.64 9.57 -1.27
C VAL A 26 7.10 10.11 0.08
N LEU A 27 6.22 10.86 0.76
CA LEU A 27 6.54 11.47 2.04
C LEU A 27 6.66 10.43 3.15
N VAL A 28 5.68 9.51 3.26
CA VAL A 28 5.64 8.55 4.36
C VAL A 28 6.68 7.45 4.19
N LEU A 29 6.97 7.01 2.96
CA LEU A 29 8.07 6.08 2.69
C LEU A 29 9.41 6.72 3.06
N ALA A 30 9.64 8.00 2.72
CA ALA A 30 10.86 8.69 3.09
C ALA A 30 11.00 8.81 4.63
N PHE A 31 9.93 9.18 5.33
CA PHE A 31 9.89 9.18 6.79
C PHE A 31 10.19 7.80 7.38
N HIS A 32 9.49 6.76 6.92
CA HIS A 32 9.64 5.40 7.41
C HIS A 32 11.07 4.88 7.18
N PHE A 33 11.59 5.09 5.98
CA PHE A 33 12.94 4.70 5.61
C PHE A 33 13.96 5.44 6.47
N PHE A 34 13.86 6.77 6.57
CA PHE A 34 14.77 7.56 7.40
C PHE A 34 14.76 7.10 8.86
N LEU A 35 13.58 6.97 9.45
CA LEU A 35 13.44 6.58 10.84
C LEU A 35 14.01 5.18 11.10
N LEU A 36 13.68 4.18 10.28
CA LEU A 36 14.08 2.79 10.52
C LEU A 36 15.40 2.37 9.87
N HIS A 37 16.08 3.26 9.14
CA HIS A 37 17.40 2.98 8.58
C HIS A 37 18.51 3.89 9.11
N PHE A 38 18.17 5.05 9.69
CA PHE A 38 19.16 6.01 10.20
C PHE A 38 18.97 6.38 11.68
N VAL A 39 17.75 6.31 12.22
CA VAL A 39 17.49 6.63 13.65
C VAL A 39 17.41 5.35 14.48
N HIS A 40 16.66 4.36 14.01
CA HIS A 40 16.52 3.03 14.62
C HIS A 40 16.96 2.00 13.59
N HIS A 41 18.24 1.59 13.61
CA HIS A 41 18.77 0.71 12.58
C HIS A 41 18.00 -0.63 12.54
N PRO A 42 17.79 -1.24 11.36
CA PRO A 42 16.96 -2.43 11.23
C PRO A 42 17.43 -3.62 12.09
N ALA A 43 18.75 -3.72 12.30
CA ALA A 43 19.37 -4.76 13.11
C ALA A 43 19.02 -4.66 14.60
N ASP A 44 18.63 -3.47 15.06
CA ASP A 44 18.35 -3.16 16.47
C ASP A 44 16.84 -3.08 16.76
N ILE A 45 15.99 -3.42 15.78
CA ILE A 45 14.54 -3.36 15.95
C ILE A 45 14.05 -4.52 16.82
N GLU A 46 13.66 -4.17 18.04
CA GLU A 46 13.01 -5.09 18.96
C GLU A 46 11.49 -4.95 18.97
N PHE A 47 10.82 -5.99 19.47
CA PHE A 47 9.37 -6.02 19.68
C PHE A 47 8.91 -4.89 20.61
N ALA A 48 9.56 -4.72 21.76
CA ALA A 48 9.21 -3.69 22.74
C ALA A 48 9.36 -2.27 22.17
N GLY A 49 10.42 -2.01 21.41
CA GLY A 49 10.61 -0.72 20.72
C GLY A 49 9.53 -0.46 19.66
N THR A 50 9.07 -1.51 18.98
CA THR A 50 7.96 -1.39 18.02
C THR A 50 6.65 -1.06 18.71
N GLN A 51 6.34 -1.74 19.82
CA GLN A 51 5.16 -1.43 20.62
C GLN A 51 5.20 0.01 21.17
N ALA A 52 6.35 0.46 21.67
CA ALA A 52 6.51 1.82 22.20
C ALA A 52 6.28 2.92 21.14
N ARG A 53 6.61 2.66 19.87
CA ARG A 53 6.28 3.58 18.77
C ARG A 53 4.82 3.46 18.35
N MET A 54 4.31 2.23 18.20
CA MET A 54 2.93 1.98 17.75
C MET A 54 1.88 2.39 18.77
N SER A 55 2.20 2.51 20.06
CA SER A 55 1.29 3.08 21.07
C SER A 55 1.08 4.58 20.92
N GLN A 56 1.93 5.29 20.16
CA GLN A 56 1.74 6.70 19.85
C GLN A 56 0.72 6.83 18.72
N VAL A 57 -0.40 7.52 18.99
CA VAL A 57 -1.53 7.66 18.05
C VAL A 57 -1.10 8.21 16.68
N SER A 58 -0.20 9.19 16.65
CA SER A 58 0.32 9.77 15.41
C SER A 58 1.14 8.77 14.59
N TYR A 59 2.02 8.01 15.24
CA TYR A 59 2.83 7.00 14.58
C TYR A 59 1.97 5.85 14.08
N PHE A 60 1.05 5.35 14.91
CA PHE A 60 0.06 4.34 14.52
C PHE A 60 -0.74 4.77 13.29
N ALA A 61 -1.35 5.96 13.34
CA ALA A 61 -2.17 6.47 12.24
C ALA A 61 -1.34 6.60 10.96
N THR A 62 -0.11 7.10 11.06
CA THR A 62 0.80 7.24 9.92
C THR A 62 1.14 5.88 9.31
N MET A 63 1.52 4.89 10.11
CA MET A 63 1.87 3.54 9.62
C MET A 63 0.65 2.77 9.11
N TRP A 64 -0.52 2.96 9.72
CA TRP A 64 -1.76 2.34 9.24
C TRP A 64 -2.23 2.95 7.91
N LEU A 65 -2.19 4.28 7.78
CA LEU A 65 -2.44 4.95 6.49
C LEU A 65 -1.39 4.54 5.45
N PHE A 66 -0.14 4.37 5.85
CA PHE A 66 0.92 3.86 4.97
C PHE A 66 0.57 2.48 4.43
N LEU A 67 0.17 1.53 5.29
CA LEU A 67 -0.30 0.20 4.90
C LEU A 67 -1.44 0.27 3.87
N VAL A 68 -2.51 1.00 4.18
CA VAL A 68 -3.73 1.04 3.34
C VAL A 68 -3.42 1.68 1.98
N THR A 69 -2.74 2.82 1.98
CA THR A 69 -2.42 3.56 0.75
C THR A 69 -1.38 2.82 -0.10
N ALA A 70 -0.36 2.20 0.50
CA ALA A 70 0.64 1.41 -0.23
C ALA A 70 0.00 0.17 -0.85
N THR A 71 -0.89 -0.51 -0.12
CA THR A 71 -1.63 -1.67 -0.63
C THR A 71 -2.48 -1.27 -1.82
N PHE A 72 -3.29 -0.22 -1.71
CA PHE A 72 -4.08 0.28 -2.83
C PHE A 72 -3.21 0.67 -4.03
N HIS A 73 -2.19 1.49 -3.81
CA HIS A 73 -1.33 2.03 -4.86
C HIS A 73 -0.59 0.93 -5.61
N GLY A 74 0.00 -0.01 -4.88
CA GLY A 74 0.74 -1.14 -5.44
C GLY A 74 -0.18 -2.08 -6.20
N VAL A 75 -1.31 -2.49 -5.60
CA VAL A 75 -2.26 -3.41 -6.23
C VAL A 75 -2.89 -2.81 -7.49
N ASN A 76 -3.38 -1.57 -7.41
CA ASN A 76 -3.98 -0.88 -8.55
C ASN A 76 -2.96 -0.60 -9.66
N GLY A 77 -1.71 -0.25 -9.29
CA GLY A 77 -0.61 -0.06 -10.22
C GLY A 77 -0.25 -1.34 -10.98
N VAL A 78 -0.09 -2.47 -10.27
CA VAL A 78 0.19 -3.78 -10.88
C VAL A 78 -0.96 -4.21 -11.79
N TYR A 79 -2.21 -4.09 -11.34
CA TYR A 79 -3.36 -4.43 -12.18
C TYR A 79 -3.36 -3.60 -13.47
N ALA A 80 -3.19 -2.28 -13.38
CA ALA A 80 -3.14 -1.40 -14.55
C ALA A 80 -1.97 -1.75 -15.48
N ALA A 81 -0.78 -2.05 -14.94
CA ALA A 81 0.37 -2.47 -15.73
C ALA A 81 0.10 -3.77 -16.52
N LEU A 82 -0.56 -4.75 -15.90
CA LEU A 82 -0.92 -6.00 -16.57
C LEU A 82 -1.96 -5.80 -17.68
N ILE A 83 -2.96 -4.94 -17.46
CA ILE A 83 -3.93 -4.59 -18.51
C ILE A 83 -3.23 -3.90 -19.68
N ASN A 84 -2.31 -2.96 -19.40
CA ASN A 84 -1.52 -2.28 -20.43
C ASN A 84 -0.62 -3.24 -21.23
N GLN A 85 -0.26 -4.40 -20.66
CA GLN A 85 0.47 -5.48 -21.34
C GLN A 85 -0.46 -6.44 -22.13
N GLY A 86 -1.75 -6.14 -22.25
CA GLY A 86 -2.69 -6.92 -23.05
C GLY A 86 -3.42 -8.03 -22.27
N LEU A 87 -3.45 -7.98 -20.93
CA LEU A 87 -4.24 -8.92 -20.13
C LEU A 87 -5.75 -8.73 -20.39
N THR A 88 -6.40 -9.75 -20.95
CA THR A 88 -7.83 -9.72 -21.33
C THR A 88 -8.60 -10.99 -20.92
N GLY A 89 -9.91 -11.02 -21.20
CA GLY A 89 -10.77 -12.18 -21.02
C GLY A 89 -10.83 -12.74 -19.59
N THR A 90 -10.86 -14.07 -19.47
CA THR A 90 -10.90 -14.77 -18.17
C THR A 90 -9.67 -14.47 -17.31
N ARG A 91 -8.48 -14.37 -17.92
CA ARG A 91 -7.23 -14.09 -17.18
C ARG A 91 -7.30 -12.73 -16.47
N LYS A 92 -7.81 -11.70 -17.15
CA LYS A 92 -8.09 -10.39 -16.54
C LYS A 92 -8.99 -10.50 -15.32
N ARG A 93 -10.07 -11.29 -15.42
CA ARG A 93 -11.02 -11.49 -14.31
C ARG A 93 -10.37 -12.19 -13.12
N VAL A 94 -9.61 -13.26 -13.37
CA VAL A 94 -8.89 -14.02 -12.34
C VAL A 94 -7.88 -13.12 -11.63
N VAL A 95 -7.00 -12.46 -12.38
CA VAL A 95 -5.98 -11.56 -11.82
C VAL A 95 -6.62 -10.44 -10.99
N ARG A 96 -7.71 -9.83 -11.49
CA ARG A 96 -8.43 -8.80 -10.72
C ARG A 96 -8.86 -9.32 -9.35
N TRP A 97 -9.49 -10.49 -9.28
CA TRP A 97 -9.97 -11.05 -8.02
C TRP A 97 -8.85 -11.51 -7.11
N VAL A 98 -7.79 -12.12 -7.66
CA VAL A 98 -6.59 -12.50 -6.89
C VAL A 98 -5.98 -11.26 -6.24
N LEU A 99 -5.80 -10.18 -6.99
CA LEU A 99 -5.24 -8.94 -6.48
C LEU A 99 -6.13 -8.26 -5.43
N ILE A 100 -7.45 -8.27 -5.63
CA ILE A 100 -8.41 -7.74 -4.64
C ILE A 100 -8.34 -8.55 -3.34
N LEU A 101 -8.39 -9.88 -3.42
CA LEU A 101 -8.38 -10.75 -2.26
C LEU A 101 -7.04 -10.67 -1.52
N ALA A 102 -5.92 -10.65 -2.24
CA ALA A 102 -4.59 -10.47 -1.67
C ALA A 102 -4.45 -9.11 -0.97
N GLY A 103 -4.92 -8.02 -1.61
CA GLY A 103 -4.92 -6.69 -1.01
C GLY A 103 -5.80 -6.60 0.23
N ALA A 104 -7.00 -7.21 0.21
CA ALA A 104 -7.89 -7.28 1.36
C ALA A 104 -7.25 -8.07 2.52
N ALA A 105 -6.67 -9.23 2.23
CA ALA A 105 -5.98 -10.04 3.23
C ALA A 105 -4.80 -9.28 3.86
N LEU A 106 -4.01 -8.56 3.05
CA LEU A 106 -2.90 -7.72 3.53
C LEU A 106 -3.40 -6.59 4.45
N ILE A 107 -4.46 -5.87 4.08
CA ILE A 107 -5.03 -4.82 4.92
C ILE A 107 -5.58 -5.39 6.22
N VAL A 108 -6.31 -6.51 6.19
CA VAL A 108 -6.89 -7.14 7.39
C VAL A 108 -5.78 -7.60 8.34
N GLN A 109 -4.83 -8.39 7.83
CA GLN A 109 -3.74 -8.91 8.66
C GLN A 109 -2.80 -7.81 9.14
N GLY A 110 -2.50 -6.82 8.30
CA GLY A 110 -1.69 -5.67 8.67
C GLY A 110 -2.38 -4.78 9.70
N THR A 111 -3.69 -4.56 9.58
CA THR A 111 -4.48 -3.81 10.58
C THR A 111 -4.52 -4.54 11.91
N ARG A 112 -4.78 -5.86 11.91
CA ARG A 112 -4.70 -6.68 13.13
C ARG A 112 -3.33 -6.56 13.78
N THR A 113 -2.26 -6.67 13.00
CA THR A 113 -0.89 -6.55 13.50
C THR A 113 -0.64 -5.16 14.09
N ALA A 114 -1.08 -4.09 13.40
CA ALA A 114 -0.92 -2.72 13.86
C ALA A 114 -1.65 -2.46 15.18
N LEU A 115 -2.87 -2.97 15.35
CA LEU A 115 -3.66 -2.84 16.57
C LEU A 115 -2.97 -3.55 17.75
N VAL A 116 -2.56 -4.81 17.55
CA VAL A 116 -1.82 -5.59 18.56
C VAL A 116 -0.53 -4.87 18.96
N MET A 117 0.21 -4.29 18.00
CA MET A 117 1.42 -3.52 18.31
C MET A 117 1.11 -2.21 19.05
N ALA A 118 -0.03 -1.59 18.80
CA ALA A 118 -0.48 -0.39 19.51
C ALA A 118 -1.03 -0.69 20.92
N GLY A 119 -1.25 -1.96 21.26
CA GLY A 119 -1.79 -2.39 22.56
C GLY A 119 -3.31 -2.29 22.66
N VAL A 120 -4.01 -2.32 21.53
CA VAL A 120 -5.49 -2.26 21.43
C VAL A 120 -6.07 -3.43 20.64
#